data_AF-A0A3C1XXG6-F1
#
_entry.id   AF-A0A3C1XXG6-F1
#
_cell.length_a   1.000
_cell.length_b   1.000
_cell.length_c   1.000
_cell.angle_alpha   90.00
_cell.angle_beta   90.00
_cell.angle_gamma   90.00
#
_symmetry.space_group_name_H-M   'P 1'
#
loop_
_entity.id
_entity.type
_entity.pdbx_description
1 polymer ?
#
loop_
_entity_poly.entity_id
_entity_poly.type
_entity_poly.pdbx_seq_one_letter_code
_entity_poly.pdbx_strand_id
1 'polypeptide(L)'
;TQPSTLPAALPVAGGAVPQVQNLPLDAYARATGLNLLPTVLSQGGQADDGLVRDWPQPSVDFQQNTSYAVQWFAFGAIAAIAWLVVLGGAIRRTRQRVDQQAQARMRARR
;
A
#
# COMPACT_ATOMS: atom_id res chain seq x y z
N THR A 1 -9.87 2.78 -20.59
CA THR A 1 -10.69 2.62 -19.38
C THR A 1 -11.98 3.39 -19.61
N GLN A 2 -13.11 2.71 -19.78
CA GLN A 2 -14.40 3.41 -19.88
C GLN A 2 -14.73 4.03 -18.51
N PRO A 3 -15.26 5.27 -18.46
CA PRO A 3 -15.63 5.89 -17.20
C PRO A 3 -16.71 5.05 -16.49
N SER A 4 -16.39 4.54 -15.32
CA SER A 4 -17.26 3.73 -14.45
C SER A 4 -18.20 4.62 -13.64
N THR A 5 -19.01 5.44 -14.32
CA THR A 5 -19.95 6.38 -13.70
C THR A 5 -21.38 5.88 -13.80
N LEU A 6 -22.12 5.96 -12.69
CA LEU A 6 -23.54 5.65 -12.70
C LEU A 6 -24.30 6.73 -13.48
N PRO A 7 -25.19 6.38 -14.43
CA PRO A 7 -26.04 7.33 -15.11
C PRO A 7 -27.05 7.96 -14.14
N ALA A 8 -27.57 9.14 -14.49
CA ALA A 8 -28.51 9.88 -13.64
C ALA A 8 -29.84 9.14 -13.44
N ALA A 9 -30.25 8.28 -14.38
CA ALA A 9 -31.47 7.50 -14.32
C ALA A 9 -31.29 6.13 -15.00
N LEU A 10 -32.01 5.13 -14.50
CA LEU A 10 -32.11 3.78 -15.04
C LEU A 10 -33.57 3.42 -15.36
N PRO A 11 -33.82 2.60 -16.40
CA PRO A 11 -32.84 2.04 -17.34
C PRO A 11 -32.36 3.08 -18.38
N VAL A 12 -31.14 2.89 -18.89
CA VAL A 12 -30.61 3.72 -19.99
C VAL A 12 -31.16 3.25 -21.34
N ALA A 13 -31.25 4.17 -22.29
CA ALA A 13 -31.70 3.86 -23.65
C ALA A 13 -30.84 2.76 -24.29
N GLY A 14 -31.48 1.82 -24.99
CA GLY A 14 -30.80 0.69 -25.64
C GLY A 14 -30.46 -0.48 -24.71
N GLY A 15 -30.90 -0.47 -23.44
CA GLY A 15 -30.79 -1.63 -22.54
C GLY A 15 -29.38 -1.92 -22.02
N ALA A 16 -28.43 -1.00 -22.20
CA ALA A 16 -27.09 -1.15 -21.66
C ALA A 16 -27.12 -1.17 -20.11
N VAL A 17 -26.35 -2.07 -19.51
CA VAL A 17 -26.19 -2.12 -18.05
C VAL A 17 -24.88 -1.43 -17.67
N PRO A 18 -24.90 -0.34 -16.88
CA PRO A 18 -23.67 0.35 -16.50
C PRO A 18 -22.80 -0.52 -15.59
N GLN A 19 -21.50 -0.55 -15.86
CA GLN A 19 -20.51 -1.16 -14.97
C GLN A 19 -19.90 -0.07 -14.08
N VAL A 20 -20.15 -0.16 -12.79
CA VAL A 20 -19.72 0.83 -11.78
C VAL A 20 -18.95 0.15 -10.66
N GLN A 21 -17.91 0.81 -10.17
CA GLN A 21 -17.16 0.37 -9.00
C GLN A 21 -17.58 1.19 -7.78
N ASN A 22 -17.68 0.56 -6.61
CA ASN A 22 -18.05 1.21 -5.35
C ASN A 22 -19.36 2.00 -5.43
N LEU A 23 -20.42 1.36 -5.94
CA LEU A 23 -21.74 1.98 -6.12
C LEU A 23 -22.32 2.43 -4.77
N PRO A 24 -22.42 3.74 -4.50
CA PRO A 24 -23.00 4.20 -3.26
C PRO A 24 -24.53 4.09 -3.35
N LEU A 25 -25.14 3.62 -2.25
CA LEU A 25 -26.54 3.23 -2.23
C LEU A 25 -27.49 4.40 -2.47
N ASP A 26 -27.15 5.60 -2.01
CA ASP A 26 -27.93 6.82 -2.22
C ASP A 26 -27.94 7.25 -3.70
N ALA A 27 -26.81 7.08 -4.42
CA ALA A 27 -26.76 7.34 -5.85
C ALA A 27 -27.59 6.32 -6.62
N TYR A 28 -27.52 5.05 -6.23
CA TYR A 28 -28.34 4.00 -6.83
C TYR A 28 -29.84 4.21 -6.59
N ALA A 29 -30.23 4.62 -5.38
CA ALA A 29 -31.60 5.01 -5.06
C ALA A 29 -32.08 6.17 -5.93
N ARG A 30 -31.26 7.22 -6.12
CA ARG A 30 -31.59 8.34 -7.03
C ARG A 30 -31.75 7.89 -8.49
N ALA A 31 -30.85 7.03 -8.97
CA ALA A 31 -30.87 6.57 -10.37
C ALA A 31 -32.05 5.64 -10.67
N THR A 32 -32.51 4.84 -9.70
CA THR A 32 -33.62 3.90 -9.88
C THR A 32 -34.97 4.45 -9.42
N GLY A 33 -34.97 5.50 -8.60
CA GLY A 33 -36.17 6.01 -7.92
C GLY A 33 -36.66 5.12 -6.77
N LEU A 34 -35.89 4.10 -6.37
CA LEU A 34 -36.28 3.16 -5.32
C LEU A 34 -35.91 3.69 -3.93
N ASN A 35 -36.74 3.37 -2.93
CA ASN A 35 -36.39 3.54 -1.53
C ASN A 35 -35.68 2.26 -1.03
N LEU A 36 -34.37 2.35 -0.79
CA LEU A 36 -33.52 1.19 -0.49
C LEU A 36 -33.23 1.10 1.01
N LEU A 37 -33.15 -0.12 1.53
CA LEU A 37 -32.62 -0.37 2.88
C LEU A 37 -31.12 -0.06 2.91
N PRO A 38 -30.57 0.48 4.01
CA PRO A 38 -29.16 0.85 4.13
C PRO A 38 -28.23 -0.37 4.35
N THR A 39 -28.48 -1.47 3.63
CA THR A 39 -27.77 -2.74 3.78
C THR A 39 -27.48 -3.33 2.40
N VAL A 40 -26.30 -3.92 2.25
CA VAL A 40 -25.91 -4.67 1.05
C VAL A 40 -25.78 -6.14 1.42
N LEU A 41 -26.35 -7.02 0.59
CA LEU A 41 -26.28 -8.47 0.75
C LEU A 41 -25.45 -9.06 -0.39
N SER A 42 -24.47 -9.91 -0.04
CA SER A 42 -23.75 -10.70 -1.03
C SER A 42 -24.59 -11.94 -1.37
N GLN A 43 -24.90 -12.10 -2.65
CA GLN A 43 -25.63 -13.28 -3.14
C GLN A 43 -24.65 -14.38 -3.56
N GLY A 44 -24.85 -15.60 -3.07
CA GLY A 44 -24.10 -16.79 -3.47
C GLY A 44 -24.97 -17.81 -4.21
N GLY A 45 -24.31 -18.80 -4.83
CA GLY A 45 -24.97 -19.89 -5.54
C GLY A 45 -25.44 -19.55 -6.96
N GLN A 46 -25.80 -20.58 -7.73
CA GLN A 46 -26.47 -20.40 -9.02
C GLN A 46 -27.96 -20.18 -8.81
N ALA A 47 -28.50 -19.13 -9.43
CA ALA A 47 -29.92 -18.89 -9.57
C ALA A 47 -30.23 -18.71 -11.07
N ASP A 48 -31.40 -19.19 -11.51
CA ASP A 48 -31.84 -19.06 -12.91
C ASP A 48 -32.55 -17.71 -13.12
N ASP A 49 -31.84 -16.62 -12.81
CA ASP A 49 -32.33 -15.24 -12.90
C ASP A 49 -31.50 -14.36 -13.84
N GLY A 50 -30.55 -14.97 -14.56
CA GLY A 50 -29.68 -14.28 -15.50
C GLY A 50 -28.59 -13.40 -14.86
N LEU A 51 -28.46 -13.38 -13.53
CA LEU A 51 -27.45 -12.57 -12.84
C LEU A 51 -26.14 -13.34 -12.64
N VAL A 52 -25.05 -12.77 -13.15
CA VAL A 52 -23.69 -13.29 -12.94
C VAL A 52 -23.20 -12.91 -11.54
N ARG A 53 -22.79 -13.91 -10.76
CA ARG A 53 -22.29 -13.76 -9.38
C ARG A 53 -20.85 -14.21 -9.30
N ASP A 54 -19.99 -13.53 -10.06
CA ASP A 54 -18.54 -13.77 -10.08
C ASP A 54 -17.85 -12.86 -9.06
N TRP A 55 -17.98 -13.21 -7.78
CA TRP A 55 -17.29 -12.48 -6.72
C TRP A 55 -15.81 -12.86 -6.76
N PRO A 56 -14.90 -11.89 -7.03
CA PRO A 56 -13.48 -12.19 -6.99
C PRO A 56 -13.13 -12.68 -5.59
N GLN A 57 -12.47 -13.83 -5.51
CA GLN A 57 -11.91 -14.29 -4.24
C GLN A 57 -10.93 -13.24 -3.74
N PRO A 58 -10.85 -12.99 -2.42
CA PRO A 58 -9.81 -12.13 -1.87
C PRO A 58 -8.46 -12.57 -2.43
N SER A 59 -7.72 -11.64 -3.02
CA SER A 59 -6.38 -11.93 -3.55
C SER A 59 -5.52 -12.45 -2.41
N VAL A 60 -5.22 -13.75 -2.41
CA VAL A 60 -4.28 -14.40 -1.50
C VAL A 60 -2.83 -14.13 -1.94
N ASP A 61 -2.54 -12.89 -2.33
CA ASP A 61 -1.20 -12.46 -2.76
C ASP A 61 -0.28 -12.20 -1.55
N PHE A 62 -0.35 -13.09 -0.55
CA PHE A 62 0.52 -13.03 0.63
C PHE A 62 2.00 -13.13 0.25
N GLN A 63 2.30 -13.82 -0.86
CA GLN A 63 3.65 -13.94 -1.43
C GLN A 63 4.22 -12.57 -1.82
N GLN A 64 3.40 -11.68 -2.37
CA GLN A 64 3.82 -10.34 -2.78
C GLN A 64 4.22 -9.51 -1.55
N ASN A 65 3.38 -9.52 -0.51
CA ASN A 65 3.65 -8.84 0.75
C ASN A 65 4.88 -9.41 1.47
N THR A 66 5.10 -10.72 1.38
CA THR A 66 6.28 -11.39 1.93
C THR A 66 7.56 -10.92 1.24
N SER A 67 7.53 -10.81 -0.09
CA SER A 67 8.66 -10.31 -0.87
C SER A 67 8.99 -8.84 -0.53
N TYR A 68 7.97 -7.99 -0.35
CA TYR A 68 8.17 -6.62 0.11
C TYR A 68 8.76 -6.55 1.53
N ALA A 69 8.31 -7.40 2.45
CA ALA A 69 8.87 -7.44 3.80
C ALA A 69 10.37 -7.78 3.79
N VAL A 70 10.78 -8.79 3.01
CA VAL A 70 12.19 -9.15 2.85
C VAL A 70 13.01 -7.98 2.30
N GLN A 71 12.50 -7.26 1.30
CA GLN A 71 13.16 -6.07 0.76
C GLN A 71 13.34 -4.98 1.81
N TRP A 72 12.29 -4.66 2.57
CA TRP A 72 12.37 -3.66 3.63
C TRP A 72 13.35 -4.03 4.74
N PHE A 73 13.40 -5.30 5.15
CA PHE A 73 14.39 -5.76 6.13
C PHE A 73 15.81 -5.71 5.58
N ALA A 74 16.02 -6.04 4.29
CA ALA A 74 17.33 -5.90 3.66
C ALA A 74 17.80 -4.44 3.64
N PHE A 75 16.92 -3.50 3.28
CA PHE A 75 17.25 -2.07 3.35
C PHE A 75 17.56 -1.61 4.78
N GLY A 76 16.79 -2.06 5.76
CA GLY A 76 17.04 -1.80 7.18
C GLY A 76 18.40 -2.32 7.65
N ALA A 77 18.75 -3.55 7.26
CA ALA A 77 20.04 -4.16 7.59
C ALA A 77 21.22 -3.40 6.97
N ILE A 78 21.12 -3.05 5.68
CA ILE A 78 22.15 -2.25 4.99
C ILE A 78 22.33 -0.90 5.68
N ALA A 79 21.23 -0.21 5.99
CA ALA A 79 21.28 1.08 6.68
C ALA A 79 21.91 0.97 8.08
N ALA A 80 21.55 -0.06 8.85
CA ALA A 80 22.13 -0.32 10.17
C ALA A 80 23.64 -0.59 10.10
N ILE A 81 24.08 -1.42 9.13
CA ILE A 81 25.50 -1.71 8.91
C ILE A 81 26.25 -0.42 8.54
N ALA A 82 25.73 0.35 7.59
CA ALA A 82 26.35 1.61 7.17
C ALA A 82 26.49 2.58 8.34
N TRP A 83 25.44 2.71 9.17
CA TRP A 83 25.46 3.54 10.36
C TRP A 83 26.53 3.11 11.37
N LEU A 84 26.64 1.81 11.66
CA LEU A 84 27.68 1.26 12.55
C LEU A 84 29.10 1.51 12.01
N VAL A 85 29.31 1.36 10.70
CA VAL A 85 30.61 1.62 10.06
C VAL A 85 31.00 3.10 10.18
N VAL A 86 30.06 4.01 9.89
CA VAL A 86 30.29 5.46 10.01
C VAL A 86 30.57 5.85 11.45
N LEU A 87 29.78 5.36 12.40
CA LEU A 87 29.94 5.64 13.83
C LEU A 87 31.29 5.12 14.35
N GLY A 88 31.62 3.86 14.06
CA GLY A 88 32.89 3.25 14.46
C GLY A 88 34.09 3.98 13.84
N GLY A 89 33.98 4.40 12.58
CA GLY A 89 34.98 5.21 11.90
C GLY A 89 35.18 6.58 12.57
N ALA A 90 34.10 7.27 12.92
CA ALA A 90 34.16 8.56 13.60
C ALA A 90 34.85 8.47 14.97
N ILE A 91 34.53 7.43 15.75
CA ILE A 91 35.15 7.18 17.06
C ILE A 91 36.65 6.91 16.90
N ARG A 92 37.04 6.02 15.96
CA ARG A 92 38.45 5.69 15.72
C ARG A 92 39.27 6.92 15.29
N ARG A 93 38.74 7.73 14.37
CA ARG A 93 39.40 8.98 13.91
C ARG A 93 39.62 9.97 15.05
N THR A 94 38.65 10.09 15.97
CA THR A 94 38.75 11.01 17.11
C THR A 94 39.86 10.57 18.06
N ARG A 95 39.96 9.27 18.37
CA ARG A 95 41.03 8.71 19.20
C ARG A 95 42.42 8.96 18.59
N GLN A 96 42.59 8.69 17.31
CA GLN A 96 43.86 8.92 16.59
C GLN A 96 44.31 10.40 16.65
N ARG A 97 43.39 11.36 16.53
CA ARG A 97 43.69 12.79 16.64
C ARG A 97 44.21 13.16 18.04
N VAL A 98 43.58 12.63 19.09
CA VAL A 98 43.99 12.86 20.48
C VAL A 98 45.40 12.30 20.72
N ASP A 99 45.67 11.09 20.26
CA ASP A 99 46.98 10.44 20.41
C ASP A 99 48.08 11.23 19.68
N GLN A 100 47.80 11.70 18.46
CA GLN A 100 48.72 12.53 17.67
C GLN A 100 49.03 13.87 18.37
N GLN A 101 48.02 14.53 18.94
CA GLN A 101 48.21 15.78 19.70
C GLN A 101 49.05 15.55 20.96
N ALA A 102 48.83 14.45 21.68
CA ALA A 102 49.61 14.09 22.84
C ALA A 102 51.09 13.86 22.48
N GLN A 103 51.36 13.12 21.38
CA GLN A 103 52.71 12.90 20.88
C GLN A 103 53.40 14.21 20.44
N ALA A 104 52.68 15.07 19.72
CA ALA A 104 53.20 16.38 19.28
C ALA A 104 53.57 17.26 20.48
N ARG A 105 52.74 17.32 21.52
CA ARG A 105 53.02 18.05 22.77
C ARG A 105 54.24 17.51 23.51
N MET A 106 54.45 16.19 23.53
CA MET A 106 55.63 15.60 24.16
C MET A 106 56.92 15.92 23.40
N ARG A 107 56.86 15.91 22.06
CA ARG A 107 58.02 16.28 21.22
C ARG A 107 58.40 17.75 21.39
N ALA A 108 57.43 18.65 21.49
CA ALA A 108 57.68 20.09 21.66
C ALA A 108 58.25 20.49 23.04
N ARG A 109 58.25 19.59 24.02
CA ARG A 109 58.76 19.83 25.38
C ARG A 109 60.18 19.29 25.63
N ARG A 110 60.77 18.61 24.65
CA ARG A 110 62.17 18.13 24.69
C ARG A 110 63.03 19.06 23.86
#